data_AF-A0A444YL73-F1
#
_entry.id   AF-A0A444YL73-F1
#
_cell.length_a   1.000
_cell.length_b   1.000
_cell.length_c   1.000
_cell.angle_alpha   90.00
_cell.angle_beta   90.00
_cell.angle_gamma   90.00
#
_symmetry.space_group_name_H-M   'P 1'
#
loop_
_entity.id
_entity.type
_entity.pdbx_description
1 polymer ?
#
loop_
_entity_poly.entity_id
_entity_poly.type
_entity_poly.pdbx_seq_one_letter_code
_entity_poly.pdbx_strand_id
1 'polypeptide(L)'
;MGYDGIVLESWSRWAAYGILHDPSIRNLALQFVKQLGETLHSTSSHRNNEQRLQLIYVIGPPSSERLQEHDFGPKDLETLSEAVDGFSLMTYDFSNPHNPGPNAPLKWIQFVLRLLLGNSGSRSNSLASKILLGINFYGNDFSLSRDSGGGGGAIIGRDYLALLEKHRPDLQWDKNSGEHFFFYADDRDIRHAVFYPSLKSISLRLEEARSWGCGISIWEIGQGLDYFFDLL
;
A
#
# COMPACT_ATOMS: atom_id res chain seq x y z
N MET A 1 7.59 -4.96 27.05
CA MET A 1 8.01 -4.36 25.78
C MET A 1 7.50 -2.92 25.76
N GLY A 2 8.31 -1.94 25.36
CA GLY A 2 7.96 -0.51 25.40
C GLY A 2 7.49 0.01 24.04
N TYR A 3 6.43 -0.60 23.49
CA TYR A 3 5.81 -0.17 22.24
C TYR A 3 4.87 1.01 22.46
N ASP A 4 4.72 1.86 21.45
CA ASP A 4 3.84 3.02 21.47
C ASP A 4 2.45 2.72 20.87
N GLY A 5 2.23 1.49 20.38
CA GLY A 5 0.97 1.08 19.77
C GLY A 5 1.04 -0.25 19.04
N ILE A 6 0.00 -0.51 18.23
CA ILE A 6 -0.16 -1.69 17.39
C ILE A 6 -0.47 -1.26 15.95
N VAL A 7 0.15 -1.93 14.98
CA VAL A 7 -0.29 -1.94 13.58
C VAL A 7 -1.02 -3.26 13.34
N LEU A 8 -2.34 -3.22 13.20
CA LEU A 8 -3.18 -4.41 13.05
C LEU A 8 -3.47 -4.68 11.57
N GLU A 9 -2.96 -5.80 11.07
CA GLU A 9 -3.28 -6.32 9.74
C GLU A 9 -4.19 -7.55 9.85
N SER A 10 -5.50 -7.32 9.77
CA SER A 10 -6.49 -8.41 9.83
C SER A 10 -7.52 -8.39 8.70
N TRP A 11 -7.80 -7.23 8.08
CA TRP A 11 -8.84 -7.11 7.04
C TRP A 11 -8.63 -8.06 5.87
N SER A 12 -7.42 -8.07 5.29
CA SER A 12 -7.08 -8.93 4.14
C SER A 12 -7.24 -10.42 4.47
N ARG A 13 -6.87 -10.82 5.70
CA ARG A 13 -7.02 -12.20 6.18
C ARG A 13 -8.48 -12.56 6.40
N TRP A 14 -9.26 -11.66 6.98
CA TRP A 14 -10.70 -11.87 7.15
C TRP A 14 -11.43 -11.98 5.81
N ALA A 15 -11.08 -11.15 4.83
CA ALA A 15 -11.60 -11.26 3.47
C ALA A 15 -11.27 -12.64 2.87
N ALA A 16 -10.00 -13.06 2.93
CA ALA A 16 -9.53 -14.34 2.38
C ALA A 16 -10.20 -15.56 3.03
N TYR A 17 -10.53 -15.49 4.33
CA TYR A 17 -11.22 -16.57 5.05
C TYR A 17 -12.75 -16.52 4.95
N GLY A 18 -13.32 -15.59 4.18
CA GLY A 18 -14.77 -15.48 4.05
C GLY A 18 -15.47 -14.80 5.24
N ILE A 19 -14.72 -14.33 6.24
CA ILE A 19 -15.25 -13.74 7.49
C ILE A 19 -16.09 -12.49 7.19
N LEU A 20 -15.66 -11.69 6.22
CA LEU A 20 -16.35 -10.44 5.86
C LEU A 20 -17.61 -10.65 5.00
N HIS A 21 -17.87 -11.88 4.53
CA HIS A 21 -19.04 -12.21 3.70
C HIS A 21 -20.29 -12.49 4.55
N ASP A 22 -20.12 -12.88 5.82
CA ASP A 22 -21.21 -12.99 6.77
C ASP A 22 -21.40 -11.65 7.49
N PRO A 23 -22.56 -10.97 7.36
CA PRO A 23 -22.77 -9.66 7.96
C PRO A 23 -22.65 -9.66 9.50
N SER A 24 -23.02 -10.77 10.16
CA SER A 24 -22.94 -10.87 11.62
C SER A 24 -21.49 -10.96 12.07
N ILE A 25 -20.68 -11.78 11.39
CA ILE A 25 -19.26 -11.96 11.72
C ILE A 25 -18.46 -10.70 11.32
N ARG A 26 -18.77 -10.08 10.17
CA ARG A 26 -18.22 -8.78 9.76
C ARG A 26 -18.45 -7.71 10.83
N ASN A 27 -19.66 -7.63 11.38
CA ASN A 27 -19.97 -6.69 12.46
C ASN A 27 -19.17 -6.98 13.73
N LEU A 28 -19.00 -8.25 14.11
CA LEU A 28 -18.13 -8.63 15.23
C LEU A 28 -16.68 -8.25 14.98
N ALA A 29 -16.18 -8.41 13.76
CA ALA A 29 -14.82 -8.02 13.37
C ALA A 29 -14.61 -6.50 13.49
N LEU A 30 -15.57 -5.70 13.03
CA LEU A 30 -15.53 -4.24 13.22
C LEU A 30 -15.61 -3.84 14.70
N GLN A 31 -16.47 -4.50 15.49
CA GLN A 31 -16.57 -4.27 16.93
C GLN A 31 -15.26 -4.61 17.65
N PHE A 32 -14.59 -5.68 17.25
CA PHE A 32 -13.28 -6.05 17.78
C PHE A 32 -12.25 -4.92 17.56
N VAL A 33 -12.17 -4.37 16.34
CA VAL A 33 -11.25 -3.25 16.05
C VAL A 33 -11.58 -2.04 16.93
N LYS A 34 -12.87 -1.73 17.11
CA LYS A 34 -13.30 -0.63 18.00
C LYS A 34 -12.88 -0.83 19.44
N GLN A 35 -13.21 -1.99 20.01
CA GLN A 35 -12.88 -2.31 21.39
C GLN A 35 -11.36 -2.35 21.62
N LEU A 36 -10.60 -2.84 20.64
CA LEU A 36 -9.14 -2.79 20.70
C LEU A 36 -8.63 -1.35 20.72
N GLY A 37 -9.15 -0.48 19.85
CA GLY A 37 -8.83 0.94 19.83
C GLY A 37 -9.12 1.63 21.15
N GLU A 38 -10.32 1.45 21.70
CA GLU A 38 -10.73 1.97 23.01
C GLU A 38 -9.81 1.48 24.14
N THR A 39 -9.41 0.20 24.10
CA THR A 39 -8.50 -0.39 25.09
C THR A 39 -7.10 0.20 24.99
N LEU A 40 -6.57 0.39 23.77
CA LEU A 40 -5.27 1.01 23.56
C LEU A 40 -5.27 2.49 23.97
N HIS A 41 -6.32 3.24 23.62
CA HIS A 41 -6.44 4.66 23.97
C HIS A 41 -6.61 4.91 25.48
N SER A 42 -7.14 3.94 26.23
CA SER A 42 -7.23 3.99 27.69
C SER A 42 -5.98 3.47 28.42
N THR A 43 -5.00 2.94 27.69
CA THR A 43 -3.75 2.43 28.24
C THR A 43 -2.63 3.46 28.04
N SER A 44 -1.97 3.87 29.12
CA SER A 44 -0.79 4.73 29.07
C SER A 44 0.46 3.97 28.62
N SER A 45 1.29 4.61 27.81
CA SER A 45 2.60 4.09 27.42
C SER A 45 3.53 4.00 28.62
N HIS A 46 4.25 2.89 28.73
CA HIS A 46 5.28 2.70 29.76
C HIS A 46 6.44 3.70 29.66
N ARG A 47 6.67 4.30 28.48
CA ARG A 47 7.74 5.28 28.25
C ARG A 47 7.33 6.70 28.62
N ASN A 48 6.05 7.02 28.46
CA ASN A 48 5.50 8.32 28.77
C ASN A 48 4.03 8.16 29.19
N ASN A 49 3.75 8.38 30.48
CA ASN A 49 2.41 8.21 31.05
C ASN A 49 1.37 9.19 30.46
N GLU A 50 1.81 10.26 29.79
CA GLU A 50 0.96 11.23 29.10
C GLU A 50 0.57 10.81 27.67
N GLN A 51 1.19 9.75 27.13
CA GLN A 51 0.89 9.22 25.80
C GLN A 51 0.07 7.94 25.91
N ARG A 52 -1.06 7.92 25.20
CA ARG A 52 -1.88 6.71 25.00
C ARG A 52 -1.27 5.80 23.93
N LEU A 53 -1.52 4.50 24.01
CA LEU A 53 -1.12 3.58 22.93
C LEU A 53 -1.93 3.86 21.66
N GLN A 54 -1.29 3.78 20.50
CA GLN A 54 -1.90 4.04 19.20
C GLN A 54 -2.36 2.75 18.50
N LEU A 55 -3.38 2.87 17.66
CA LEU A 55 -3.83 1.80 16.76
C LEU A 55 -3.79 2.26 15.31
N ILE A 56 -2.93 1.65 14.51
CA ILE A 56 -2.96 1.77 13.05
C ILE A 56 -3.63 0.53 12.48
N TYR A 57 -4.58 0.71 11.56
CA TYR A 57 -5.29 -0.39 10.92
C TYR A 57 -4.88 -0.55 9.46
N VAL A 58 -4.44 -1.74 9.06
CA VAL A 58 -4.04 -1.99 7.67
C VAL A 58 -5.26 -2.30 6.83
N ILE A 59 -5.43 -1.56 5.73
CA ILE A 59 -6.54 -1.70 4.80
C ILE A 59 -6.03 -1.91 3.38
N GLY A 60 -6.74 -2.76 2.63
CA GLY A 60 -6.45 -3.00 1.23
C GLY A 60 -7.27 -2.09 0.31
N PRO A 61 -6.82 -1.89 -0.94
CA PRO A 61 -7.66 -1.31 -1.98
C PRO A 61 -8.84 -2.26 -2.27
N PRO A 62 -9.97 -1.74 -2.81
CA PRO A 62 -11.08 -2.58 -3.24
C PRO A 62 -10.64 -3.59 -4.30
N SER A 63 -11.29 -4.76 -4.31
CA SER A 63 -11.00 -5.84 -5.26
C SER A 63 -11.41 -5.53 -6.71
N SER A 64 -12.28 -4.53 -6.92
CA SER A 64 -12.72 -4.11 -8.25
C SER A 64 -13.08 -2.62 -8.29
N GLU A 65 -13.44 -2.11 -9.48
CA GLU A 65 -13.94 -0.73 -9.64
C GLU A 65 -15.25 -0.45 -8.89
N ARG A 66 -16.01 -1.49 -8.53
CA ARG A 66 -17.22 -1.37 -7.73
C ARG A 66 -16.99 -2.02 -6.38
N LEU A 67 -17.18 -1.24 -5.32
CA LEU A 67 -17.14 -1.75 -3.95
C LEU A 67 -18.11 -2.92 -3.81
N GLN A 68 -17.55 -4.08 -3.49
CA GLN A 68 -18.30 -5.22 -3.02
C GLN A 68 -18.65 -5.03 -1.54
N GLU A 69 -19.68 -5.73 -1.07
CA GLU A 69 -20.15 -5.61 0.32
C GLU A 69 -19.07 -5.96 1.38
N HIS A 70 -18.11 -6.79 1.00
CA HIS A 70 -17.00 -7.24 1.84
C HIS A 70 -15.69 -6.44 1.63
N ASP A 71 -15.65 -5.53 0.65
CA ASP A 71 -14.51 -4.61 0.50
C ASP A 71 -14.51 -3.58 1.64
N PHE A 72 -13.33 -3.05 1.99
CA PHE A 72 -13.25 -1.93 2.91
C PHE A 72 -13.77 -0.67 2.22
N GLY A 73 -14.86 -0.09 2.72
CA GLY A 73 -15.51 1.04 2.08
C GLY A 73 -15.49 2.33 2.91
N PRO A 74 -16.02 3.43 2.34
CA PRO A 74 -16.18 4.72 3.04
C PRO A 74 -16.92 4.60 4.37
N LYS A 75 -17.93 3.72 4.43
CA LYS A 75 -18.71 3.49 5.65
C LYS A 75 -17.87 2.84 6.75
N ASP A 76 -16.97 1.91 6.41
CA ASP A 76 -16.07 1.29 7.38
C ASP A 76 -15.01 2.29 7.85
N LEU A 77 -14.48 3.08 6.90
CA LEU A 77 -13.55 4.19 7.20
C LEU A 77 -14.17 5.14 8.22
N GLU A 78 -15.39 5.61 7.98
CA GLU A 78 -16.13 6.49 8.90
C GLU A 78 -16.38 5.79 10.24
N THR A 79 -16.86 4.54 10.20
CA THR A 79 -17.22 3.76 11.39
C THR A 79 -16.03 3.50 12.33
N LEU A 80 -14.83 3.30 11.77
CA LEU A 80 -13.62 2.99 12.53
C LEU A 80 -12.77 4.23 12.81
N SER A 81 -13.03 5.36 12.15
CA SER A 81 -12.20 6.56 12.23
C SER A 81 -11.94 6.99 13.67
N GLU A 82 -12.92 6.98 14.57
CA GLU A 82 -12.71 7.37 15.97
C GLU A 82 -11.91 6.35 16.80
N ALA A 83 -11.88 5.08 16.39
CA ALA A 83 -11.21 4.01 17.14
C ALA A 83 -9.74 3.82 16.75
N VAL A 84 -9.32 4.32 15.58
CA VAL A 84 -7.95 4.15 15.07
C VAL A 84 -7.27 5.51 14.92
N ASP A 85 -5.95 5.53 15.10
CA ASP A 85 -5.12 6.74 14.91
C ASP A 85 -4.69 6.90 13.45
N GLY A 86 -4.74 5.83 12.66
CA GLY A 86 -4.50 5.89 11.22
C GLY A 86 -4.81 4.59 10.48
N PHE A 87 -4.86 4.68 9.16
CA PHE A 87 -5.09 3.56 8.25
C PHE A 87 -3.89 3.41 7.33
N SER A 88 -3.17 2.29 7.43
CA SER A 88 -2.12 1.96 6.45
C SER A 88 -2.77 1.38 5.21
N LEU A 89 -2.87 2.19 4.15
CA LEU A 89 -3.54 1.83 2.91
C LEU A 89 -2.56 1.18 1.95
N MET A 90 -2.74 -0.11 1.64
CA MET A 90 -1.84 -0.90 0.79
C MET A 90 -2.02 -0.59 -0.72
N THR A 91 -1.74 0.65 -1.13
CA THR A 91 -1.80 1.12 -2.53
C THR A 91 -0.59 0.68 -3.36
N TYR A 92 -0.26 -0.60 -3.31
CA TYR A 92 0.77 -1.28 -4.09
C TYR A 92 0.32 -2.72 -4.40
N ASP A 93 1.16 -3.52 -5.07
CA ASP A 93 0.83 -4.86 -5.59
C ASP A 93 -0.35 -4.88 -6.58
N PHE A 94 -0.43 -3.85 -7.44
CA PHE A 94 -1.43 -3.78 -8.49
C PHE A 94 -1.26 -4.89 -9.54
N SER A 95 -0.01 -5.17 -9.92
CA SER A 95 0.37 -6.22 -10.87
C SER A 95 0.88 -7.47 -10.16
N ASN A 96 0.82 -8.60 -10.87
CA ASN A 96 1.27 -9.90 -10.36
C ASN A 96 1.94 -10.71 -11.48
N PRO A 97 2.61 -11.84 -11.19
CA PRO A 97 3.33 -12.62 -12.19
C PRO A 97 2.50 -13.12 -13.38
N HIS A 98 1.17 -13.23 -13.24
CA HIS A 98 0.27 -13.63 -14.32
C HIS A 98 -0.24 -12.43 -15.15
N ASN A 99 -0.15 -11.22 -14.59
CA ASN A 99 -0.46 -9.95 -15.26
C ASN A 99 0.63 -8.89 -14.98
N PRO A 100 1.83 -9.04 -15.59
CA PRO A 100 2.96 -8.13 -15.36
C PRO A 100 2.64 -6.67 -15.68
N GLY A 101 3.15 -5.76 -14.86
CA GLY A 101 2.88 -4.33 -15.01
C GLY A 101 3.38 -3.49 -13.83
N PRO A 102 2.94 -2.23 -13.72
CA PRO A 102 3.38 -1.30 -12.68
C PRO A 102 3.03 -1.78 -11.27
N ASN A 103 3.84 -1.39 -10.29
CA ASN A 103 3.63 -1.78 -8.90
C ASN A 103 2.39 -1.10 -8.29
N ALA A 104 2.22 0.19 -8.57
CA ALA A 104 1.26 1.07 -7.92
C ALA A 104 0.85 2.23 -8.85
N PRO A 105 0.15 1.98 -9.97
CA PRO A 105 -0.15 3.02 -10.95
C PRO A 105 -0.89 4.22 -10.35
N LEU A 106 -0.40 5.43 -10.62
CA LEU A 106 -0.87 6.67 -9.97
C LEU A 106 -2.37 6.93 -10.17
N LYS A 107 -2.90 6.65 -11.36
CA LYS A 107 -4.36 6.78 -11.64
C LYS A 107 -5.20 5.83 -10.78
N TRP A 108 -4.67 4.65 -10.47
CA TRP A 108 -5.34 3.70 -9.58
C TRP A 108 -5.31 4.17 -8.14
N ILE A 109 -4.17 4.69 -7.66
CA ILE A 109 -4.08 5.33 -6.33
C ILE A 109 -5.13 6.45 -6.19
N GLN A 110 -5.21 7.34 -7.19
CA GLN A 110 -6.21 8.42 -7.24
C GLN A 110 -7.64 7.90 -7.19
N PHE A 111 -7.91 6.79 -7.89
CA PHE A 111 -9.21 6.14 -7.87
C PHE A 111 -9.55 5.59 -6.48
N VAL A 112 -8.62 4.88 -5.84
CA VAL A 112 -8.81 4.31 -4.49
C VAL A 112 -9.08 5.42 -3.46
N LEU A 113 -8.29 6.49 -3.47
CA LEU A 113 -8.49 7.63 -2.58
C LEU A 113 -9.85 8.28 -2.79
N ARG A 114 -10.24 8.55 -4.04
CA ARG A 114 -11.55 9.13 -4.37
C ARG A 114 -12.71 8.24 -3.94
N LEU A 115 -12.54 6.93 -4.10
CA LEU A 115 -13.55 5.95 -3.71
C LEU A 115 -13.75 5.93 -2.18
N LEU A 116 -12.66 5.99 -1.40
CA LEU A 116 -12.71 5.97 0.07
C LEU A 116 -13.13 7.31 0.69
N LEU A 117 -12.60 8.42 0.17
CA LEU A 117 -12.72 9.75 0.77
C LEU A 117 -13.79 10.63 0.11
N GLY A 118 -14.32 10.22 -1.03
CA GLY A 118 -15.29 10.99 -1.81
C GLY A 118 -14.69 12.24 -2.46
N ASN A 119 -15.54 13.23 -2.74
CA ASN A 119 -15.13 14.53 -3.26
C ASN A 119 -14.84 15.52 -2.12
N SER A 120 -13.98 16.51 -2.39
CA SER A 120 -13.46 17.47 -1.40
C SER A 120 -14.53 18.16 -0.56
N GLY A 121 -14.32 18.15 0.75
CA GLY A 121 -15.15 18.81 1.76
C GLY A 121 -14.53 18.63 3.17
N SER A 122 -14.96 19.42 4.16
CA SER A 122 -14.35 19.41 5.51
C SER A 122 -14.26 18.01 6.15
N ARG A 123 -15.28 17.17 5.98
CA ARG A 123 -15.29 15.76 6.45
C ARG A 123 -14.33 14.85 5.68
N SER A 124 -14.14 15.10 4.39
CA SER A 124 -13.16 14.36 3.58
C SER A 124 -11.74 14.66 4.08
N ASN A 125 -11.48 15.93 4.44
CA ASN A 125 -10.17 16.35 4.95
C ASN A 125 -9.82 15.72 6.32
N SER A 126 -10.78 15.57 7.24
CA SER A 126 -10.52 14.94 8.54
C SER A 126 -10.26 13.44 8.45
N LEU A 127 -10.88 12.75 7.48
CA LEU A 127 -10.62 11.33 7.24
C LEU A 127 -9.32 11.13 6.45
N ALA A 128 -9.01 12.04 5.51
CA ALA A 128 -7.79 11.98 4.71
C ALA A 128 -6.53 12.04 5.59
N SER A 129 -6.51 12.86 6.64
CA SER A 129 -5.37 12.93 7.56
C SER A 129 -5.13 11.65 8.36
N LYS A 130 -6.11 10.74 8.42
CA LYS A 130 -5.95 9.39 8.99
C LYS A 130 -5.46 8.37 7.96
N ILE A 131 -5.47 8.66 6.66
CA ILE A 131 -4.94 7.76 5.64
C ILE A 131 -3.43 7.91 5.55
N LEU A 132 -2.72 6.78 5.63
CA LEU A 132 -1.31 6.64 5.31
C LEU A 132 -1.22 5.94 3.95
N LEU A 133 -0.92 6.72 2.91
CA LEU A 133 -0.81 6.24 1.53
C LEU A 133 0.41 5.32 1.39
N GLY A 134 0.17 4.07 1.00
CA GLY A 134 1.20 3.05 0.85
C GLY A 134 2.12 3.32 -0.34
N ILE A 135 3.43 3.29 -0.10
CA ILE A 135 4.50 3.40 -1.09
C ILE A 135 5.39 2.16 -0.96
N ASN A 136 5.53 1.41 -2.05
CA ASN A 136 6.46 0.28 -2.13
C ASN A 136 7.90 0.79 -2.37
N PHE A 137 8.86 0.24 -1.63
CA PHE A 137 10.30 0.44 -1.81
C PHE A 137 10.97 -0.75 -2.51
N TYR A 138 10.27 -1.87 -2.66
CA TYR A 138 10.62 -2.95 -3.59
C TYR A 138 10.06 -2.68 -4.98
N GLY A 139 10.58 -3.40 -5.97
CA GLY A 139 10.00 -3.50 -7.30
C GLY A 139 9.67 -4.94 -7.65
N ASN A 140 9.28 -5.19 -8.89
CA ASN A 140 9.05 -6.52 -9.42
C ASN A 140 9.87 -6.75 -10.69
N ASP A 141 10.44 -7.95 -10.81
CA ASP A 141 11.01 -8.49 -12.04
C ASP A 141 10.12 -9.62 -12.53
N PHE A 142 9.39 -9.40 -13.63
CA PHE A 142 8.46 -10.35 -14.19
C PHE A 142 9.04 -11.06 -15.41
N SER A 143 8.94 -12.39 -15.44
CA SER A 143 9.20 -13.18 -16.65
C SER A 143 8.00 -13.06 -17.59
N LEU A 144 8.24 -12.69 -18.84
CA LEU A 144 7.23 -12.57 -19.90
C LEU A 144 7.10 -13.86 -20.73
N SER A 145 7.60 -14.99 -20.22
CA SER A 145 7.49 -16.27 -20.91
C SER A 145 6.03 -16.69 -21.05
N ARG A 146 5.61 -16.98 -22.29
CA ARG A 146 4.24 -17.40 -22.61
C ARG A 146 3.94 -18.83 -22.15
N ASP A 147 4.98 -19.63 -21.95
CA ASP A 147 4.87 -21.07 -21.74
C ASP A 147 4.83 -21.46 -20.25
N SER A 148 5.23 -20.57 -19.34
CA SER A 148 5.33 -20.86 -17.91
C SER A 148 4.12 -20.43 -17.08
N GLY A 149 3.08 -19.86 -17.70
CA GLY A 149 1.89 -19.39 -16.98
C GLY A 149 2.16 -18.17 -16.09
N GLY A 150 3.18 -17.37 -16.39
CA GLY A 150 3.65 -16.27 -15.54
C GLY A 150 4.89 -16.65 -14.73
N GLY A 151 5.58 -15.66 -14.19
CA GLY A 151 6.79 -15.88 -13.40
C GLY A 151 7.46 -14.58 -12.95
N GLY A 152 8.46 -14.71 -12.09
CA GLY A 152 9.12 -13.57 -11.47
C GLY A 152 8.50 -13.16 -10.14
N GLY A 153 8.95 -12.05 -9.57
CA GLY A 153 8.53 -11.60 -8.25
C GLY A 153 9.29 -10.38 -7.75
N ALA A 154 9.14 -10.13 -6.46
CA ALA A 154 9.71 -8.94 -5.82
C ALA A 154 11.24 -8.94 -5.88
N ILE A 155 11.80 -7.76 -6.19
CA ILE A 155 13.22 -7.45 -6.16
C ILE A 155 13.46 -6.25 -5.24
N ILE A 156 14.63 -6.21 -4.59
CA ILE A 156 15.02 -5.08 -3.74
C ILE A 156 16.16 -4.28 -4.39
N GLY A 157 16.58 -3.17 -3.76
CA GLY A 157 17.55 -2.23 -4.31
C GLY A 157 18.84 -2.88 -4.83
N ARG A 158 19.41 -3.85 -4.09
CA ARG A 158 20.63 -4.56 -4.55
C ARG A 158 20.38 -5.35 -5.85
N ASP A 159 19.22 -5.97 -5.98
CA ASP A 159 18.88 -6.83 -7.12
C ASP A 159 18.63 -5.93 -8.34
N TYR A 160 17.92 -4.81 -8.14
CA TYR A 160 17.70 -3.79 -9.16
C TYR A 160 19.02 -3.22 -9.70
N LEU A 161 19.95 -2.84 -8.82
CA LEU A 161 21.26 -2.33 -9.23
C LEU A 161 22.08 -3.37 -10.01
N ALA A 162 22.05 -4.63 -9.58
CA ALA A 162 22.73 -5.71 -10.30
C ALA A 162 22.17 -5.92 -11.71
N LEU A 163 20.85 -5.81 -11.89
CA LEU A 163 20.20 -5.89 -13.20
C LEU A 163 20.62 -4.72 -14.11
N LEU A 164 20.66 -3.50 -13.57
CA LEU A 164 21.13 -2.32 -14.32
C LEU A 164 22.59 -2.46 -14.75
N GLU A 165 23.46 -2.94 -13.87
CA GLU A 165 24.89 -3.13 -14.17
C GLU A 165 25.10 -4.22 -15.24
N LYS A 166 24.42 -5.36 -15.09
CA LYS A 166 24.54 -6.51 -15.99
C LYS A 166 24.00 -6.21 -17.39
N HIS A 167 22.79 -5.66 -17.47
CA HIS A 167 22.05 -5.56 -18.74
C HIS A 167 22.13 -4.18 -19.39
N ARG A 168 22.50 -3.13 -18.63
CA ARG A 168 22.52 -1.72 -19.09
C ARG A 168 21.29 -1.34 -19.92
N PRO A 169 20.07 -1.59 -19.41
CA PRO A 169 18.86 -1.44 -20.19
C PRO A 169 18.47 0.03 -20.34
N ASP A 170 17.66 0.33 -21.36
CA ASP A 170 17.03 1.65 -21.49
C ASP A 170 15.84 1.77 -20.53
N LEU A 171 15.95 2.71 -19.57
CA LEU A 171 14.86 3.03 -18.65
C LEU A 171 13.75 3.80 -19.38
N GLN A 172 12.53 3.26 -19.34
CA GLN A 172 11.36 3.85 -19.96
C GLN A 172 10.42 4.43 -18.90
N TRP A 173 9.84 5.59 -19.18
CA TRP A 173 8.84 6.23 -18.32
C TRP A 173 7.43 6.00 -18.86
N ASP A 174 6.60 5.29 -18.12
CA ASP A 174 5.17 5.20 -18.42
C ASP A 174 4.40 6.33 -17.71
N LYS A 175 3.88 7.27 -18.51
CA LYS A 175 3.09 8.40 -18.03
C LYS A 175 1.76 7.98 -17.40
N ASN A 176 1.21 6.82 -17.75
CA ASN A 176 -0.10 6.38 -17.23
C ASN A 176 0.00 5.84 -15.82
N SER A 177 1.00 5.00 -15.54
CA SER A 177 1.28 4.50 -14.19
C SER A 177 2.10 5.48 -13.35
N GLY A 178 2.89 6.35 -13.97
CA GLY A 178 3.84 7.19 -13.23
C GLY A 178 4.98 6.35 -12.65
N GLU A 179 5.45 5.35 -13.41
CA GLU A 179 6.56 4.47 -13.04
C GLU A 179 7.60 4.36 -14.17
N HIS A 180 8.83 4.10 -13.75
CA HIS A 180 9.86 3.63 -14.67
C HIS A 180 9.79 2.12 -14.78
N PHE A 181 10.10 1.63 -15.97
CA PHE A 181 10.29 0.21 -16.21
C PHE A 181 11.40 -0.01 -17.23
N PHE A 182 11.90 -1.22 -17.32
CA PHE A 182 12.77 -1.63 -18.41
C PHE A 182 12.55 -3.09 -18.78
N PHE A 183 13.04 -3.47 -19.95
CA PHE A 183 13.09 -4.87 -20.36
C PHE A 183 14.53 -5.34 -20.47
N TYR A 184 14.75 -6.63 -20.22
CA TYR A 184 16.00 -7.30 -20.53
C TYR A 184 15.71 -8.75 -20.96
N ALA A 185 16.72 -9.43 -21.51
CA ALA A 185 16.68 -10.87 -21.76
C ALA A 185 17.66 -11.57 -20.80
N ASP A 186 17.21 -12.63 -20.14
CA ASP A 186 18.07 -13.46 -19.28
C ASP A 186 19.04 -14.32 -20.11
N ASP A 187 19.91 -15.09 -19.45
CA ASP A 187 20.92 -15.91 -20.12
C ASP A 187 20.30 -17.09 -20.93
N ARG A 188 18.98 -17.30 -20.83
CA ARG A 188 18.20 -18.28 -21.58
C ARG A 188 17.31 -17.62 -22.65
N ASP A 189 17.56 -16.34 -22.97
CA ASP A 189 16.79 -15.54 -23.92
C ASP A 189 15.31 -15.33 -23.51
N ILE A 190 15.00 -15.50 -22.23
CA ILE A 190 13.67 -15.21 -21.69
C ILE A 190 13.59 -13.70 -21.49
N ARG A 191 12.53 -13.08 -22.01
CA ARG A 191 12.29 -11.65 -21.84
C ARG A 191 11.69 -11.36 -20.46
N HIS A 192 12.23 -10.36 -19.79
CA HIS A 192 11.79 -9.88 -18.49
C HIS A 192 11.32 -8.42 -18.56
N ALA A 193 10.40 -8.05 -17.66
CA ALA A 193 9.96 -6.67 -17.43
C ALA A 193 10.15 -6.30 -15.97
N VAL A 194 10.91 -5.24 -15.71
CA VAL A 194 11.25 -4.80 -14.36
C VAL A 194 10.60 -3.46 -14.07
N PHE A 195 9.90 -3.36 -12.95
CA PHE A 195 9.30 -2.14 -12.42
C PHE A 195 9.86 -1.90 -11.03
N TYR A 196 10.67 -0.86 -10.86
CA TYR A 196 11.26 -0.52 -9.55
C TYR A 196 11.07 0.99 -9.28
N PRO A 197 10.80 1.40 -8.03
CA PRO A 197 10.64 2.80 -7.69
C PRO A 197 11.83 3.66 -8.12
N SER A 198 11.55 4.90 -8.46
CA SER A 198 12.53 5.93 -8.80
C SER A 198 12.19 7.19 -8.01
N LEU A 199 13.14 8.12 -7.89
CA LEU A 199 12.88 9.40 -7.23
C LEU A 199 11.63 10.10 -7.80
N LYS A 200 11.47 10.05 -9.13
CA LYS A 200 10.31 10.64 -9.81
C LYS A 200 9.00 9.94 -9.44
N SER A 201 8.97 8.61 -9.44
CA SER A 201 7.73 7.87 -9.11
C SER A 201 7.35 8.06 -7.64
N ILE A 202 8.33 8.12 -6.73
CA ILE A 202 8.11 8.41 -5.31
C ILE A 202 7.61 9.85 -5.14
N SER A 203 8.27 10.85 -5.73
CA SER A 203 7.85 12.27 -5.65
C SER A 203 6.39 12.47 -6.07
N LEU A 204 5.95 11.84 -7.17
CA LEU A 204 4.56 11.95 -7.62
C LEU A 204 3.55 11.38 -6.60
N ARG A 205 3.91 10.30 -5.90
CA ARG A 205 3.06 9.70 -4.86
C ARG A 205 3.04 10.54 -3.58
N LEU A 206 4.18 11.17 -3.24
CA LEU A 206 4.25 12.14 -2.14
C LEU A 206 3.41 13.38 -2.43
N GLU A 207 3.47 13.90 -3.67
CA GLU A 207 2.62 15.00 -4.12
C GLU A 207 1.14 14.64 -4.10
N GLU A 208 0.79 13.42 -4.50
CA GLU A 208 -0.58 12.92 -4.41
C GLU A 208 -1.04 12.81 -2.95
N ALA A 209 -0.26 12.19 -2.06
CA ALA A 209 -0.59 12.13 -0.63
C ALA A 209 -0.79 13.54 -0.04
N ARG A 210 0.11 14.48 -0.38
CA ARG A 210 0.02 15.88 0.06
C ARG A 210 -1.22 16.59 -0.48
N SER A 211 -1.62 16.34 -1.73
CA SER A 211 -2.79 16.98 -2.34
C SER A 211 -4.11 16.56 -1.67
N TRP A 212 -4.16 15.32 -1.18
CA TRP A 212 -5.29 14.80 -0.39
C TRP A 212 -5.20 15.14 1.10
N GLY A 213 -4.02 15.54 1.61
CA GLY A 213 -3.79 15.72 3.04
C GLY A 213 -3.56 14.40 3.79
N CYS A 214 -3.15 13.35 3.09
CA CYS A 214 -2.78 12.06 3.64
C CYS A 214 -1.35 12.07 4.18
N GLY A 215 -1.07 11.18 5.15
CA GLY A 215 0.29 10.74 5.44
C GLY A 215 0.75 9.66 4.46
N ILE A 216 1.89 9.03 4.75
CA ILE A 216 2.44 7.90 3.97
C ILE A 216 2.77 6.71 4.85
N SER A 217 2.75 5.51 4.29
CA SER A 217 3.34 4.30 4.87
C SER A 217 4.27 3.65 3.84
N ILE A 218 5.43 3.18 4.27
CA ILE A 218 6.47 2.62 3.37
C ILE A 218 6.62 1.14 3.63
N TRP A 219 6.55 0.34 2.56
CA TRP A 219 6.85 -1.10 2.59
C TRP A 219 8.05 -1.43 1.68
N GLU A 220 9.22 -1.74 2.20
CA GLU A 220 9.71 -1.46 3.56
C GLU A 220 11.12 -0.84 3.52
N ILE A 221 11.56 -0.29 4.65
CA ILE A 221 12.78 0.54 4.73
C ILE A 221 14.07 -0.17 4.29
N GLY A 222 14.11 -1.51 4.32
CA GLY A 222 15.26 -2.31 3.89
C GLY A 222 15.31 -2.67 2.40
N GLN A 223 14.29 -2.27 1.62
CA GLN A 223 14.13 -2.71 0.23
C GLN A 223 14.47 -1.64 -0.81
N GLY A 224 14.46 -0.37 -0.38
CA GLY A 224 14.71 0.81 -1.20
C GLY A 224 16.19 1.04 -1.48
N LEU A 225 16.47 2.21 -2.03
CA LEU A 225 17.80 2.77 -2.20
C LEU A 225 17.94 3.98 -1.27
N ASP A 226 19.12 4.17 -0.66
CA ASP A 226 19.32 5.17 0.41
C ASP A 226 18.87 6.60 0.05
N TYR A 227 19.15 7.04 -1.18
CA TYR A 227 18.72 8.35 -1.69
C TYR A 227 17.19 8.53 -1.85
N PHE A 228 16.37 7.49 -1.61
CA PHE A 228 14.91 7.66 -1.53
C PHE A 228 14.50 8.46 -0.30
N PHE A 229 15.26 8.37 0.79
CA PHE A 229 14.98 9.09 2.02
C PHE A 229 15.20 10.61 1.89
N ASP A 230 15.96 11.07 0.89
CA ASP A 230 16.15 12.50 0.61
C ASP A 230 14.86 13.21 0.16
N LEU A 231 13.81 12.44 -0.20
CA LEU A 231 12.50 12.97 -0.60
C LEU A 231 11.51 13.16 0.57
N LEU A 232 11.80 12.58 1.75
CA LEU A 232 10.90 12.53 2.91
C LEU A 232 11.17 13.69 3.88
#